data_AF-W0Q976-F1
#
_entry.id   AF-W0Q976-F1
#
_cell.length_a   1.000
_cell.length_b   1.000
_cell.length_c   1.000
_cell.angle_alpha   90.00
_cell.angle_beta   90.00
_cell.angle_gamma   90.00
#
_symmetry.space_group_name_H-M   'P 1'
#
loop_
_entity.id
_entity.type
_entity.pdbx_description
1 polymer ?
#
loop_
_entity_poly.entity_id
_entity_poly.type
_entity_poly.pdbx_seq_one_letter_code
_entity_poly.pdbx_strand_id
1 'polypeptide(L)'
;MQLTQSHIQRINRLWRVISLDSKDWNESKHPRAANGQFGKGGSQSAMKSVKANIGRGRSAMNTAIAEKRTVHRAMYHNELGWIDFEWGNTGKIKASGKTKGAMGISHIIESRMRKDNLSYEQATKMLTKNVVETIAKGKTVDKFEKGNVTALKIDHEKCRVSLRKSKGSNAWIITAFELFEDAGSKGDGKTTATEHQSYSARIDAGASNKNSITPRTISNQAKIRINSLFQRNR
;
A
#
# COMPACT_ATOMS: atom_id res chain seq x y z
N MET A 1 13.21 -23.56 38.35
CA MET A 1 13.13 -23.22 36.92
C MET A 1 14.55 -22.93 36.43
N GLN A 2 15.19 -23.82 35.68
CA GLN A 2 16.56 -23.62 35.19
C GLN A 2 16.53 -22.98 33.81
N LEU A 3 17.17 -21.82 33.66
CA LEU A 3 17.26 -21.11 32.38
C LEU A 3 18.26 -21.83 31.47
N THR A 4 17.87 -22.09 30.23
CA THR A 4 18.74 -22.71 29.22
C THR A 4 19.86 -21.75 28.82
N GLN A 5 20.99 -22.29 28.34
CA GLN A 5 22.14 -21.49 27.88
C GLN A 5 21.76 -20.47 26.79
N SER A 6 20.78 -20.79 25.94
CA SER A 6 20.24 -19.86 24.95
C SER A 6 19.49 -18.67 25.56
N HIS A 7 18.79 -18.86 26.68
CA HIS A 7 18.16 -17.76 27.42
C HIS A 7 19.20 -16.84 28.05
N ILE A 8 20.27 -17.40 28.62
CA ILE A 8 21.38 -16.64 29.21
C ILE A 8 22.09 -15.80 28.12
N GLN A 9 22.32 -16.37 26.94
CA GLN A 9 22.93 -15.64 25.82
C GLN A 9 22.06 -14.50 25.28
N ARG A 10 20.74 -14.68 25.20
CA ARG A 10 19.80 -13.60 24.82
C ARG A 10 19.79 -12.47 25.85
N ILE A 11 19.83 -12.81 27.14
CA ILE A 11 19.91 -11.85 28.24
C ILE A 11 21.23 -11.06 28.17
N ASN A 12 22.36 -11.73 27.96
CA ASN A 12 23.67 -11.07 27.86
C ASN A 12 23.79 -10.16 26.61
N ARG A 13 23.14 -10.52 25.50
CA ARG A 13 23.07 -9.68 24.30
C ARG A 13 22.23 -8.41 24.55
N LEU A 14 21.12 -8.53 25.27
CA LEU A 14 20.32 -7.37 25.69
C LEU A 14 21.11 -6.45 26.64
N TRP A 15 21.82 -7.02 27.61
CA TRP A 15 22.69 -6.25 28.51
C TRP A 15 23.80 -5.52 27.76
N ARG A 16 24.47 -6.14 26.77
CA ARG A 16 25.49 -5.45 25.97
C ARG A 16 24.93 -4.29 25.14
N VAL A 17 23.74 -4.43 24.55
CA VAL A 17 23.11 -3.35 23.77
C VAL A 17 22.75 -2.17 24.68
N ILE A 18 22.24 -2.43 25.89
CA ILE A 18 21.91 -1.39 26.87
C ILE A 18 23.18 -0.72 27.41
N SER A 19 24.25 -1.48 27.68
CA SER A 19 25.50 -0.95 28.24
C SER A 19 26.38 -0.22 27.23
N LEU A 20 26.19 -0.42 25.92
CA LEU A 20 26.91 0.32 24.88
C LEU A 20 26.37 1.74 24.68
N ASP A 21 25.10 1.98 25.04
CA ASP A 21 24.45 3.30 24.96
C ASP A 21 24.72 4.18 26.20
N SER A 22 25.25 3.60 27.29
CA SER A 22 25.45 4.34 28.55
C SER A 22 26.77 5.12 28.64
N LYS A 23 27.78 4.78 27.82
CA LYS A 23 29.10 5.45 27.88
C LYS A 23 29.10 6.84 27.22
N ASP A 24 28.17 7.10 26.30
CA ASP A 24 27.96 8.41 25.68
C ASP A 24 26.82 9.21 26.34
N TRP A 25 26.22 8.65 27.40
CA TRP A 25 25.09 9.25 28.09
C TRP A 25 25.56 10.37 29.03
N ASN A 26 25.21 11.61 28.69
CA ASN A 26 25.47 12.77 29.52
C ASN A 26 24.17 13.21 30.24
N GLU A 27 24.12 13.00 31.55
CA GLU A 27 22.96 13.34 32.39
C GLU A 27 22.61 14.84 32.35
N SER A 28 23.61 15.73 32.13
CA SER A 28 23.37 17.18 31.98
C SER A 28 22.60 17.55 30.70
N LYS A 29 22.63 16.69 29.67
CA LYS A 29 21.87 16.89 28.42
C LYS A 29 20.45 16.30 28.47
N HIS A 30 20.15 15.47 29.49
CA HIS A 30 18.89 14.76 29.62
C HIS A 30 18.40 14.73 31.08
N PRO A 31 18.04 15.89 31.67
CA PRO A 31 17.66 15.96 33.07
C PRO A 31 16.39 15.15 33.36
N ARG A 32 16.47 14.26 34.35
CA ARG A 32 15.33 13.53 34.89
C ARG A 32 14.64 14.35 35.97
N ALA A 33 13.32 14.24 36.04
CA ALA A 33 12.55 14.69 37.18
C ALA A 33 12.85 13.80 38.40
N ALA A 34 12.57 14.30 39.61
CA ALA A 34 12.87 13.62 40.87
C ALA A 34 12.21 12.23 41.02
N ASN A 35 11.19 11.92 40.21
CA ASN A 35 10.53 10.60 40.15
C ASN A 35 11.19 9.64 39.13
N GLY A 36 12.38 9.95 38.63
CA GLY A 36 13.11 9.13 37.65
C GLY A 36 12.58 9.23 36.22
N GLN A 37 11.56 10.07 35.98
CA GLN A 37 10.94 10.26 34.67
C GLN A 37 11.65 11.38 33.90
N PHE A 38 11.96 11.17 32.63
CA PHE A 38 12.52 12.22 31.78
C PHE A 38 11.50 13.34 31.57
N GLY A 39 11.71 14.50 32.19
CA GLY A 39 10.98 15.76 31.96
C GLY A 39 9.46 15.72 32.16
N LYS A 40 8.89 16.79 32.71
CA LYS A 40 7.44 16.98 32.79
C LYS A 40 6.90 17.40 31.41
N GLY A 41 6.79 16.44 30.49
CA GLY A 41 6.29 16.67 29.15
C GLY A 41 6.28 15.40 28.34
N GLY A 42 5.13 14.73 28.24
CA GLY A 42 4.89 13.80 27.13
C GLY A 42 5.14 14.58 25.84
N SER A 43 6.27 14.31 25.20
CA SER A 43 6.95 15.31 24.39
C SER A 43 6.18 15.61 23.11
N GLN A 44 5.61 16.81 23.01
CA GLN A 44 5.26 17.42 21.72
C GLN A 44 6.45 17.42 20.74
N SER A 45 7.68 17.26 21.24
CA SER A 45 8.91 17.09 20.48
C SER A 45 8.89 15.86 19.55
N ALA A 46 8.24 14.76 19.93
CA ALA A 46 8.06 13.60 19.05
C ALA A 46 7.02 13.85 17.94
N MET A 47 6.02 14.70 18.22
CA MET A 47 5.05 15.17 17.22
C MET A 47 5.69 16.15 16.22
N LYS A 48 6.62 16.99 16.67
CA LYS A 48 7.27 18.02 15.84
C LYS A 48 8.50 17.51 15.07
N SER A 49 9.22 16.51 15.58
CA SER A 49 10.41 15.97 14.91
C SER A 49 10.05 14.82 13.97
N VAL A 50 10.27 15.03 12.67
CA VAL A 50 10.10 14.01 11.62
C VAL A 50 10.88 12.73 11.95
N LYS A 51 12.12 12.85 12.45
CA LYS A 51 12.97 11.70 12.79
C LYS A 51 12.37 10.88 13.94
N ALA A 52 11.86 11.53 14.98
CA ALA A 52 11.23 10.86 16.12
C ALA A 52 9.92 10.17 15.69
N ASN A 53 9.12 10.83 14.85
CA ASN A 53 7.89 10.27 14.30
C ASN A 53 8.16 9.03 13.42
N ILE A 54 9.21 9.05 12.59
CA ILE A 54 9.64 7.86 11.82
C ILE A 54 10.04 6.72 12.76
N GLY A 55 10.80 7.01 13.82
CA GLY A 55 11.17 6.00 14.82
C GLY A 55 9.94 5.37 15.48
N ARG A 56 8.98 6.20 15.90
CA ARG A 56 7.69 5.75 16.46
C ARG A 56 6.91 4.91 15.46
N GLY A 57 6.79 5.36 14.23
CA GLY A 57 6.10 4.66 13.15
C GLY A 57 6.71 3.29 12.87
N ARG A 58 8.04 3.20 12.76
CA ARG A 58 8.75 1.93 12.58
C ARG A 58 8.46 0.94 13.70
N SER A 59 8.53 1.39 14.96
CA SER A 59 8.22 0.57 16.12
C SER A 59 6.77 0.10 16.09
N ALA A 60 5.82 1.01 15.85
CA ALA A 60 4.40 0.68 15.77
C ALA A 60 4.08 -0.30 14.62
N MET A 61 4.71 -0.13 13.44
CA MET A 61 4.53 -1.03 12.30
C MET A 61 5.06 -2.43 12.62
N ASN A 62 6.25 -2.52 13.23
CA ASN A 62 6.82 -3.79 13.67
C ASN A 62 5.92 -4.50 14.68
N THR A 63 5.38 -3.78 15.68
CA THR A 63 4.41 -4.32 16.64
C THR A 63 3.15 -4.80 15.93
N ALA A 64 2.58 -4.01 15.03
CA ALA A 64 1.36 -4.38 14.31
C ALA A 64 1.56 -5.65 13.46
N ILE A 65 2.73 -5.82 12.84
CA ILE A 65 3.07 -6.99 12.02
C ILE A 65 3.36 -8.22 12.90
N ALA A 66 4.18 -8.06 13.94
CA ALA A 66 4.60 -9.16 14.81
C ALA A 66 3.43 -9.72 15.64
N GLU A 67 2.60 -8.83 16.19
CA GLU A 67 1.48 -9.20 17.05
C GLU A 67 0.15 -9.31 16.28
N LYS A 68 0.14 -8.97 14.98
CA LYS A 68 -1.05 -9.01 14.12
C LYS A 68 -2.25 -8.24 14.71
N ARG A 69 -1.97 -7.05 15.25
CA ARG A 69 -2.96 -6.22 15.95
C ARG A 69 -2.93 -4.77 15.52
N THR A 70 -4.00 -4.04 15.83
CA THR A 70 -4.05 -2.59 15.63
C THR A 70 -3.18 -1.86 16.64
N VAL A 71 -2.37 -0.92 16.16
CA VAL A 71 -1.61 0.01 16.99
C VAL A 71 -2.17 1.41 16.81
N HIS A 72 -2.83 1.90 17.86
CA HIS A 72 -3.42 3.23 17.89
C HIS A 72 -2.36 4.32 18.03
N ARG A 73 -2.61 5.48 17.42
CA ARG A 73 -1.73 6.66 17.43
C ARG A 73 -0.31 6.29 17.00
N ALA A 74 -0.20 5.42 16.01
CA ALA A 74 1.08 4.89 15.53
C ALA A 74 1.99 6.01 15.01
N MET A 75 1.42 6.99 14.29
CA MET A 75 2.14 8.14 13.77
C MET A 75 1.31 9.43 13.86
N TYR A 76 2.00 10.57 13.84
CA TYR A 76 1.36 11.88 13.75
C TYR A 76 1.70 12.54 12.41
N HIS A 77 0.73 13.12 11.73
CA HIS A 77 0.95 13.94 10.53
C HIS A 77 0.37 15.34 10.80
N ASN A 78 1.14 16.39 10.49
CA ASN A 78 0.81 17.76 10.90
C ASN A 78 -0.59 18.21 10.44
N GLU A 79 -0.98 17.89 9.21
CA GLU A 79 -2.29 18.26 8.64
C GLU A 79 -3.43 17.31 9.02
N LEU A 80 -3.12 16.05 9.37
CA LEU A 80 -4.11 14.98 9.46
C LEU A 80 -4.37 14.51 10.89
N GLY A 81 -3.46 14.82 11.81
CA GLY A 81 -3.48 14.36 13.18
C GLY A 81 -2.90 12.95 13.33
N TRP A 82 -3.51 12.16 14.22
CA TRP A 82 -3.05 10.80 14.51
C TRP A 82 -3.45 9.80 13.42
N ILE A 83 -2.53 8.88 13.14
CA ILE A 83 -2.68 7.79 12.19
C ILE A 83 -2.52 6.50 12.96
N ASP A 84 -3.46 5.57 12.75
CA ASP A 84 -3.50 4.25 13.35
C ASP A 84 -3.01 3.21 12.34
N PHE A 85 -2.26 2.23 12.85
CA PHE A 85 -1.78 1.10 12.07
C PHE A 85 -2.67 -0.10 12.37
N GLU A 86 -3.72 -0.25 11.59
CA GLU A 86 -4.68 -1.34 11.71
C GLU A 86 -4.17 -2.59 10.98
N TRP A 87 -4.15 -3.72 11.69
CA TRP A 87 -3.80 -5.01 11.06
C TRP A 87 -4.85 -5.41 10.01
N GLY A 88 -6.13 -5.28 10.36
CA GLY A 88 -7.24 -5.51 9.44
C GLY A 88 -7.44 -6.97 9.04
N ASN A 89 -7.93 -7.18 7.82
CA ASN A 89 -8.28 -8.49 7.28
C ASN A 89 -7.86 -8.59 5.81
N THR A 90 -7.42 -9.76 5.34
CA THR A 90 -7.12 -10.01 3.92
C THR A 90 -8.38 -10.13 3.06
N GLY A 91 -9.54 -10.33 3.68
CA GLY A 91 -10.84 -10.42 3.00
C GLY A 91 -11.01 -11.70 2.21
N LYS A 92 -12.04 -11.72 1.34
CA LYS A 92 -12.33 -12.86 0.45
C LYS A 92 -12.19 -12.44 -1.00
N ILE A 93 -11.39 -13.18 -1.77
CA ILE A 93 -11.26 -13.00 -3.21
C ILE A 93 -12.51 -13.55 -3.87
N LYS A 94 -13.20 -12.70 -4.66
CA LYS A 94 -14.34 -13.12 -5.47
C LYS A 94 -13.86 -13.69 -6.81
N ALA A 95 -14.71 -14.45 -7.49
CA ALA A 95 -14.47 -14.94 -8.85
C ALA A 95 -14.09 -13.81 -9.85
N SER A 96 -14.58 -12.58 -9.62
CA SER A 96 -14.20 -11.38 -10.38
C SER A 96 -12.75 -10.89 -10.19
N GLY A 97 -11.95 -11.54 -9.35
CA GLY A 97 -10.59 -11.09 -8.96
C GLY A 97 -10.56 -9.94 -7.95
N LYS A 98 -11.70 -9.32 -7.62
CA LYS A 98 -11.81 -8.28 -6.59
C LYS A 98 -11.90 -8.89 -5.18
N THR A 99 -11.21 -8.29 -4.22
CA THR A 99 -11.26 -8.70 -2.81
C THR A 99 -12.32 -7.92 -2.04
N LYS A 100 -13.25 -8.60 -1.37
CA LYS A 100 -14.27 -7.98 -0.51
C LYS A 100 -13.85 -8.05 0.95
N GLY A 101 -13.96 -6.92 1.65
CA GLY A 101 -13.69 -6.82 3.09
C GLY A 101 -12.21 -6.79 3.45
N ALA A 102 -11.33 -6.64 2.47
CA ALA A 102 -9.90 -6.53 2.71
C ALA A 102 -9.53 -5.11 3.14
N MET A 103 -8.73 -4.99 4.20
CA MET A 103 -8.30 -3.71 4.76
C MET A 103 -7.06 -3.87 5.66
N GLY A 104 -6.38 -2.75 5.92
CA GLY A 104 -5.27 -2.69 6.85
C GLY A 104 -3.97 -3.31 6.32
N ILE A 105 -3.01 -3.48 7.23
CA ILE A 105 -1.67 -3.96 6.96
C ILE A 105 -1.68 -5.37 6.34
N SER A 106 -2.52 -6.27 6.86
CA SER A 106 -2.61 -7.64 6.37
C SER A 106 -2.99 -7.72 4.89
N HIS A 107 -3.94 -6.89 4.46
CA HIS A 107 -4.33 -6.79 3.05
C HIS A 107 -3.20 -6.25 2.18
N ILE A 108 -2.48 -5.23 2.67
CA ILE A 108 -1.35 -4.66 1.91
C ILE A 108 -0.27 -5.71 1.72
N ILE A 109 0.11 -6.46 2.75
CA ILE A 109 1.09 -7.54 2.65
C ILE A 109 0.63 -8.59 1.63
N GLU A 110 -0.60 -9.11 1.77
CA GLU A 110 -1.15 -10.12 0.84
C GLU A 110 -1.12 -9.62 -0.61
N SER A 111 -1.59 -8.40 -0.86
CA SER A 111 -1.70 -7.88 -2.20
C SER A 111 -0.34 -7.61 -2.83
N ARG A 112 0.68 -7.30 -2.03
CA ARG A 112 2.05 -7.12 -2.51
C ARG A 112 2.76 -8.43 -2.82
N MET A 113 2.54 -9.44 -1.98
CA MET A 113 3.02 -10.79 -2.28
C MET A 113 2.39 -11.32 -3.57
N ARG A 114 1.08 -11.09 -3.76
CA ARG A 114 0.35 -11.59 -4.92
C ARG A 114 0.60 -10.82 -6.22
N LYS A 115 0.67 -9.47 -6.16
CA LYS A 115 0.79 -8.64 -7.37
C LYS A 115 2.23 -8.41 -7.80
N ASP A 116 3.12 -8.22 -6.83
CA ASP A 116 4.50 -7.82 -7.09
C ASP A 116 5.48 -9.00 -6.88
N ASN A 117 4.97 -10.21 -6.61
CA ASN A 117 5.74 -11.42 -6.30
C ASN A 117 6.78 -11.23 -5.19
N LEU A 118 6.49 -10.33 -4.23
CA LEU A 118 7.38 -10.09 -3.09
C LEU A 118 7.29 -11.21 -2.06
N SER A 119 8.41 -11.49 -1.40
CA SER A 119 8.38 -12.28 -0.17
C SER A 119 7.71 -11.50 0.96
N TYR A 120 7.24 -12.22 1.98
CA TYR A 120 6.69 -11.59 3.19
C TYR A 120 7.70 -10.62 3.85
N GLU A 121 8.97 -11.00 3.89
CA GLU A 121 10.05 -10.16 4.44
C GLU A 121 10.26 -8.87 3.63
N GLN A 122 10.19 -8.96 2.30
CA GLN A 122 10.28 -7.77 1.45
C GLN A 122 9.08 -6.84 1.64
N ALA A 123 7.86 -7.39 1.72
CA ALA A 123 6.64 -6.61 1.95
C ALA A 123 6.66 -5.90 3.31
N THR A 124 7.07 -6.60 4.36
CA THR A 124 7.19 -6.02 5.72
C THR A 124 8.31 -4.98 5.81
N LYS A 125 9.44 -5.19 5.15
CA LYS A 125 10.50 -4.17 5.04
C LYS A 125 10.02 -2.91 4.31
N MET A 126 9.24 -3.07 3.25
CA MET A 126 8.64 -1.95 2.53
C MET A 126 7.65 -1.17 3.42
N LEU A 127 6.82 -1.85 4.21
CA LEU A 127 5.90 -1.19 5.14
C LEU A 127 6.64 -0.42 6.25
N THR A 128 7.65 -1.04 6.84
CA THR A 128 8.40 -0.44 7.95
C THR A 128 9.28 0.73 7.52
N LYS A 129 9.76 0.73 6.27
CA LYS A 129 10.58 1.81 5.72
C LYS A 129 9.76 2.80 4.90
N ASN A 130 9.26 2.39 3.74
CA ASN A 130 8.73 3.28 2.72
C ASN A 130 7.40 3.91 3.15
N VAL A 131 6.47 3.12 3.71
CA VAL A 131 5.17 3.66 4.16
C VAL A 131 5.35 4.64 5.32
N VAL A 132 6.17 4.28 6.30
CA VAL A 132 6.48 5.16 7.43
C VAL A 132 7.14 6.46 6.96
N GLU A 133 8.10 6.38 6.04
CA GLU A 133 8.76 7.58 5.48
C GLU A 133 7.78 8.43 4.68
N THR A 134 6.93 7.82 3.86
CA THR A 134 5.90 8.51 3.07
C THR A 134 4.92 9.25 3.98
N ILE A 135 4.46 8.64 5.07
CA ILE A 135 3.59 9.32 6.03
C ILE A 135 4.32 10.44 6.76
N ALA A 136 5.60 10.27 7.09
CA ALA A 136 6.32 11.27 7.88
C ALA A 136 6.72 12.53 7.10
N LYS A 137 6.98 12.40 5.79
CA LYS A 137 7.58 13.45 4.95
C LYS A 137 6.78 13.78 3.69
N GLY A 138 5.82 12.94 3.32
CA GLY A 138 5.03 13.09 2.11
C GLY A 138 4.04 14.25 2.19
N LYS A 139 3.36 14.48 1.08
CA LYS A 139 2.34 15.53 0.94
C LYS A 139 1.03 14.93 0.48
N THR A 140 -0.07 15.52 0.94
CA THR A 140 -1.42 15.18 0.46
C THR A 140 -1.53 15.55 -1.02
N VAL A 141 -1.85 14.58 -1.88
CA VAL A 141 -2.02 14.80 -3.33
C VAL A 141 -3.46 14.70 -3.79
N ASP A 142 -4.29 13.98 -3.05
CA ASP A 142 -5.68 13.74 -3.39
C ASP A 142 -6.50 13.52 -2.13
N LYS A 143 -7.72 14.06 -2.11
CA LYS A 143 -8.65 13.96 -1.00
C LYS A 143 -10.05 13.78 -1.56
N PHE A 144 -10.68 12.68 -1.17
CA PHE A 144 -12.02 12.33 -1.59
C PHE A 144 -12.92 12.13 -0.37
N GLU A 145 -14.08 12.79 -0.38
CA GLU A 145 -15.08 12.67 0.68
C GLU A 145 -16.37 12.12 0.08
N LYS A 146 -16.87 11.01 0.63
CA LYS A 146 -18.15 10.43 0.23
C LYS A 146 -18.90 9.89 1.43
N GLY A 147 -20.03 10.54 1.73
CA GLY A 147 -20.90 10.15 2.84
C GLY A 147 -20.15 10.20 4.18
N ASN A 148 -20.00 9.03 4.81
CA ASN A 148 -19.37 8.90 6.13
C ASN A 148 -17.87 8.55 6.07
N VAL A 149 -17.24 8.71 4.91
CA VAL A 149 -15.86 8.27 4.70
C VAL A 149 -15.07 9.35 3.97
N THR A 150 -13.90 9.66 4.52
CA THR A 150 -12.86 10.43 3.85
C THR A 150 -11.73 9.48 3.45
N ALA A 151 -11.32 9.54 2.19
CA ALA A 151 -10.11 8.90 1.68
C ALA A 151 -9.09 9.97 1.30
N LEU A 152 -7.82 9.70 1.53
CA LEU A 152 -6.73 10.63 1.28
C LEU A 152 -5.52 9.87 0.75
N LYS A 153 -4.79 10.46 -0.19
CA LYS A 153 -3.55 9.90 -0.72
C LYS A 153 -2.38 10.82 -0.37
N ILE A 154 -1.31 10.22 0.15
CA ILE A 154 -0.03 10.89 0.44
C ILE A 154 1.03 10.34 -0.49
N ASP A 155 1.75 11.22 -1.17
CA ASP A 155 2.88 10.85 -2.00
C ASP A 155 4.20 11.29 -1.40
N HIS A 156 5.20 10.45 -1.57
CA HIS A 156 6.60 10.76 -1.33
C HIS A 156 7.47 9.94 -2.27
N GLU A 157 8.36 10.61 -3.01
CA GLU A 157 9.21 9.93 -4.01
C GLU A 157 8.34 9.10 -4.97
N LYS A 158 8.54 7.77 -5.02
CA LYS A 158 7.81 6.83 -5.88
C LYS A 158 6.76 6.02 -5.12
N CYS A 159 6.40 6.48 -3.92
CA CYS A 159 5.53 5.79 -2.99
C CYS A 159 4.26 6.60 -2.76
N ARG A 160 3.11 5.94 -2.86
CA ARG A 160 1.80 6.50 -2.57
C ARG A 160 1.10 5.68 -1.49
N VAL A 161 0.70 6.34 -0.41
CA VAL A 161 -0.04 5.74 0.70
C VAL A 161 -1.47 6.24 0.68
N SER A 162 -2.44 5.31 0.65
CA SER A 162 -3.86 5.63 0.75
C SER A 162 -4.35 5.45 2.19
N LEU A 163 -4.82 6.54 2.77
CA LEU A 163 -5.41 6.63 4.10
C LEU A 163 -6.93 6.74 4.00
N ARG A 164 -7.62 6.18 4.99
CA ARG A 164 -9.07 6.28 5.12
C ARG A 164 -9.46 6.66 6.53
N LYS A 165 -10.46 7.52 6.67
CA LYS A 165 -11.04 7.93 7.94
C LYS A 165 -12.56 7.83 7.86
N SER A 166 -13.14 7.17 8.84
CA SER A 166 -14.60 7.13 9.02
C SER A 166 -15.06 8.36 9.80
N LYS A 167 -16.27 8.85 9.51
CA LYS A 167 -16.91 9.95 10.25
C LYS A 167 -17.00 9.58 11.73
N GLY A 168 -16.57 10.49 12.60
CA GLY A 168 -16.50 10.27 14.06
C GLY A 168 -15.25 9.53 14.55
N SER A 169 -14.43 8.95 13.66
CA SER A 169 -13.10 8.46 14.04
C SER A 169 -12.12 9.63 14.17
N ASN A 170 -11.21 9.53 15.13
CA ASN A 170 -10.14 10.52 15.33
C ASN A 170 -8.83 10.13 14.63
N ALA A 171 -8.74 8.91 14.10
CA ALA A 171 -7.52 8.40 13.48
C ALA A 171 -7.74 7.96 12.04
N TRP A 172 -6.68 8.15 11.23
CA TRP A 172 -6.61 7.65 9.87
C TRP A 172 -6.04 6.24 9.83
N ILE A 173 -6.59 5.39 8.96
CA ILE A 173 -6.18 4.00 8.78
C ILE A 173 -5.50 3.84 7.43
N ILE A 174 -4.37 3.13 7.37
CA ILE A 174 -3.72 2.77 6.11
C ILE A 174 -4.54 1.67 5.42
N THR A 175 -4.92 1.92 4.17
CA THR A 175 -5.77 1.00 3.40
C THR A 175 -5.10 0.45 2.15
N ALA A 176 -4.21 1.23 1.52
CA ALA A 176 -3.44 0.77 0.38
C ALA A 176 -2.07 1.45 0.34
N PHE A 177 -1.15 0.80 -0.37
CA PHE A 177 0.14 1.34 -0.76
C PHE A 177 0.29 1.09 -2.25
N GLU A 178 0.88 2.03 -2.98
CA GLU A 178 1.15 1.99 -4.43
C GLU A 178 2.60 2.42 -4.68
N LEU A 179 3.28 1.74 -5.61
CA LEU A 179 4.55 2.20 -6.17
C LEU A 179 4.23 2.71 -7.57
N PHE A 180 4.71 3.90 -7.92
CA PHE A 180 4.53 4.43 -9.27
C PHE A 180 5.90 4.77 -9.88
N GLU A 181 6.05 4.49 -11.17
CA GLU A 181 7.18 4.98 -11.95
C GLU A 181 6.85 6.38 -12.51
N ASP A 182 7.86 7.25 -12.58
CA ASP A 182 7.70 8.60 -13.09
C ASP A 182 7.21 8.57 -14.55
N ALA A 183 6.17 9.35 -14.82
CA ALA A 183 5.58 9.65 -16.13
C ALA A 183 5.34 8.45 -17.07
N GLY A 184 4.26 7.69 -16.83
CA GLY A 184 3.74 6.78 -17.86
C GLY A 184 2.57 5.88 -17.46
N SER A 185 2.28 5.73 -16.16
CA SER A 185 1.21 4.82 -15.74
C SER A 185 -0.16 5.52 -15.66
N LYS A 186 -1.16 4.96 -16.33
CA LYS A 186 -2.56 5.43 -16.36
C LYS A 186 -3.17 5.30 -14.97
N GLY A 187 -3.11 6.38 -14.18
CA GLY A 187 -3.83 6.53 -12.91
C GLY A 187 -4.89 7.62 -13.02
N ASP A 188 -6.09 7.33 -12.51
CA ASP A 188 -7.20 8.27 -12.44
C ASP A 188 -6.81 9.48 -11.55
N GLY A 189 -6.47 10.60 -12.19
CA GLY A 189 -6.12 11.85 -11.51
C GLY A 189 -4.86 12.54 -12.05
N LYS A 190 -4.75 12.73 -13.37
CA LYS A 190 -3.72 13.60 -13.97
C LYS A 190 -4.34 14.96 -14.31
N THR A 191 -3.72 16.04 -13.83
CA THR A 191 -4.05 17.44 -14.19
C THR A 191 -3.29 17.94 -15.43
N THR A 192 -2.64 17.06 -16.19
CA THR A 192 -2.19 17.43 -17.54
C THR A 192 -3.38 17.36 -18.48
N ALA A 193 -3.61 18.42 -19.25
CA ALA A 193 -4.61 18.46 -20.31
C ALA A 193 -4.60 17.16 -21.11
N THR A 194 -5.79 16.59 -21.31
CA THR A 194 -6.04 15.50 -22.25
C THR A 194 -5.35 15.85 -23.56
N GLU A 195 -4.36 15.07 -23.98
CA GLU A 195 -3.85 15.20 -25.34
C GLU A 195 -5.04 14.99 -26.28
N HIS A 196 -5.31 15.99 -27.11
CA HIS A 196 -6.44 16.04 -28.00
C HIS A 196 -6.20 15.13 -29.21
N GLN A 197 -6.02 13.82 -28.97
CA GLN A 197 -6.21 12.86 -30.04
C GLN A 197 -7.69 12.55 -30.12
N SER A 198 -8.36 13.23 -31.06
CA SER A 198 -9.71 12.90 -31.49
C SER A 198 -9.71 11.45 -31.99
N TYR A 199 -10.27 10.54 -31.19
CA TYR A 199 -10.72 9.25 -31.71
C TYR A 199 -11.99 9.52 -32.50
N SER A 200 -11.93 9.45 -33.83
CA SER A 200 -13.11 9.52 -34.70
C SER A 200 -14.18 8.56 -34.17
N ALA A 201 -15.40 9.09 -33.99
CA ALA A 201 -16.56 8.28 -33.67
C ALA A 201 -16.68 7.16 -34.71
N ARG A 202 -17.02 5.95 -34.24
CA ARG A 202 -17.32 4.82 -35.12
C ARG A 202 -18.44 5.25 -36.07
N ILE A 203 -18.12 5.40 -37.35
CA ILE A 203 -19.06 5.87 -38.38
C ILE A 203 -20.02 4.80 -38.88
N ASP A 204 -20.06 3.59 -38.31
CA ASP A 204 -20.91 2.55 -38.89
C ASP A 204 -21.55 1.61 -37.87
N ALA A 205 -22.60 2.11 -37.22
CA ALA A 205 -23.66 1.28 -36.65
C ALA A 205 -24.96 2.09 -36.60
N GLY A 206 -25.47 2.46 -37.77
CA GLY A 206 -26.83 2.95 -37.97
C GLY A 206 -27.57 2.01 -38.91
N ALA A 207 -28.85 1.73 -38.62
CA ALA A 207 -29.68 0.87 -39.45
C ALA A 207 -29.88 1.47 -40.85
N SER A 208 -29.30 0.85 -41.89
CA SER A 208 -29.63 1.17 -43.28
C SER A 208 -30.40 0.04 -43.92
N ASN A 209 -31.61 0.37 -44.38
CA ASN A 209 -32.32 -0.40 -45.38
C ASN A 209 -31.62 -0.25 -46.76
N LYS A 210 -31.91 -1.18 -47.68
CA LYS A 210 -31.69 -1.18 -49.15
C LYS A 210 -30.74 -2.26 -49.68
N ASN A 211 -31.40 -3.32 -50.16
CA ASN A 211 -31.19 -4.11 -51.38
C ASN A 211 -29.84 -4.84 -51.58
N SER A 212 -29.84 -6.13 -51.21
CA SER A 212 -28.80 -7.10 -51.48
C SER A 212 -28.99 -7.80 -52.84
N ILE A 213 -28.09 -7.56 -53.81
CA ILE A 213 -27.81 -8.46 -54.96
C ILE A 213 -26.29 -8.44 -55.27
N THR A 214 -25.66 -9.61 -55.01
CA THR A 214 -24.46 -10.34 -55.54
C THR A 214 -23.49 -9.70 -56.58
N PRO A 215 -22.29 -10.30 -56.87
CA PRO A 215 -21.70 -11.57 -56.40
C PRO A 215 -20.23 -11.51 -55.89
N ARG A 216 -19.86 -12.61 -55.22
CA ARG A 216 -18.60 -12.93 -54.54
C ARG A 216 -17.54 -13.45 -55.53
N THR A 217 -16.42 -12.75 -55.69
CA THR A 217 -15.23 -13.30 -56.37
C THR A 217 -14.52 -14.27 -55.42
N ILE A 218 -14.65 -15.56 -55.71
CA ILE A 218 -13.98 -16.67 -55.01
C ILE A 218 -12.57 -16.80 -55.58
N SER A 219 -11.54 -16.65 -54.74
CA SER A 219 -10.15 -16.91 -55.12
C SER A 219 -9.91 -18.42 -55.30
N ASN A 220 -9.33 -18.78 -56.45
CA ASN A 220 -9.12 -20.14 -56.95
C ASN A 220 -7.92 -20.87 -56.32
N GLN A 221 -7.79 -20.92 -55.00
CA GLN A 221 -6.66 -21.60 -54.35
C GLN A 221 -7.01 -22.62 -53.25
N ALA A 222 -8.29 -22.99 -53.10
CA ALA A 222 -8.71 -24.03 -52.13
C ALA A 222 -9.62 -25.11 -52.75
N LYS A 223 -9.30 -25.59 -53.96
CA LYS A 223 -10.18 -26.55 -54.69
C LYS A 223 -9.53 -27.85 -55.20
N ILE A 224 -8.41 -28.31 -54.62
CA ILE A 224 -7.77 -29.58 -55.04
C ILE A 224 -7.52 -30.60 -53.89
N ARG A 225 -7.94 -30.36 -52.64
CA ARG A 225 -7.65 -31.31 -51.53
C ARG A 225 -8.84 -31.87 -50.74
N ILE A 226 -10.05 -31.86 -51.31
CA ILE A 226 -11.26 -32.46 -50.67
C ILE A 226 -12.13 -33.25 -51.67
N ASN A 227 -11.54 -33.85 -52.73
CA ASN A 227 -12.27 -34.75 -53.64
C ASN A 227 -11.62 -36.13 -53.83
N SER A 228 -10.56 -36.48 -53.08
CA SER A 228 -9.92 -37.80 -53.14
C SER A 228 -10.27 -38.74 -51.98
N LEU A 229 -11.25 -38.39 -51.14
CA LEU A 229 -11.66 -39.18 -49.97
C LEU A 229 -13.12 -39.68 -50.00
N PHE A 230 -13.84 -39.52 -51.13
CA PHE A 230 -15.23 -39.96 -51.26
C PHE A 230 -15.53 -40.75 -52.56
N GLN A 231 -14.58 -41.58 -53.00
CA GLN A 231 -14.77 -42.57 -54.10
C GLN A 231 -14.04 -43.91 -53.82
N ARG A 232 -13.98 -44.34 -52.55
CA ARG A 232 -13.60 -45.72 -52.18
C ARG A 232 -14.50 -46.19 -51.03
N ASN A 233 -15.76 -46.48 -51.36
CA ASN A 233 -16.64 -47.42 -50.67
C ASN A 233 -18.00 -47.40 -51.37
N ARG A 234 -18.03 -48.04 -52.55
CA ARG A 234 -19.13 -48.86 -53.06
C ARG A 234 -18.59 -49.72 -54.18
#